data_AF-A0AA38LAK0-F1
#
_entry.id   AF-A0AA38LAK0-F1
#
_cell.length_a   1.000
_cell.length_b   1.000
_cell.length_c   1.000
_cell.angle_alpha   90.00
_cell.angle_beta   90.00
_cell.angle_gamma   90.00
#
_symmetry.space_group_name_H-M   'P 1'
#
loop_
_entity.id
_entity.type
_entity.pdbx_description
1 polymer ?
#
loop_
_entity_poly.entity_id
_entity_poly.type
_entity_poly.pdbx_seq_one_letter_code
_entity_poly.pdbx_strand_id
1 'polypeptide(L)' 'KRPSIHALSRQKLPHLVGSSIVGVEKGGYIISDNSFGNKPDVILIGTSSDLEISEKARIALRNEGK' A
#
# COMPACT_ATOMS: atom_id res chain seq x y z
N LYS A 1 1.40 25.84 -13.76
CA LYS A 1 2.39 24.91 -13.16
C LYS A 1 2.07 24.75 -11.68
N ARG A 2 2.03 23.52 -11.18
CA ARG A 2 1.84 23.23 -9.74
C ARG A 2 3.17 22.70 -9.18
N PRO A 3 3.72 23.24 -8.09
CA PRO A 3 4.91 22.67 -7.47
C PRO A 3 4.57 21.30 -6.86
N SER A 4 5.59 20.44 -6.79
CA SER A 4 5.50 19.11 -6.19
C SER A 4 6.68 18.90 -5.25
N ILE A 5 6.44 18.19 -4.14
CA ILE A 5 7.46 17.80 -3.16
C ILE A 5 7.52 16.28 -3.14
N HIS A 6 8.73 15.72 -3.15
CA HIS A 6 8.96 14.29 -2.97
C HIS A 6 9.66 14.07 -1.62
N ALA A 7 8.99 13.37 -0.71
CA ALA A 7 9.58 12.95 0.57
C ALA A 7 10.21 11.55 0.41
N LEU A 8 11.52 11.45 0.57
CA LEU A 8 12.29 10.22 0.33
C LEU A 8 12.85 9.66 1.64
N SER A 9 12.82 8.33 1.79
CA SER A 9 13.41 7.65 2.95
C SER A 9 14.94 7.63 2.87
N ARG A 10 15.60 7.60 4.04
CA ARG A 10 17.05 7.38 4.12
C ARG A 10 17.40 5.89 4.07
N GLN A 11 16.58 5.07 4.72
CA GLN A 11 16.76 3.63 4.85
C GLN A 11 16.38 2.87 3.56
N LYS A 12 16.93 1.67 3.42
CA LYS A 12 16.54 0.73 2.36
C LYS A 12 15.11 0.25 2.60
N LEU A 13 14.33 0.19 1.52
CA LEU A 13 12.97 -0.35 1.51
C LEU A 13 12.84 -1.41 0.38
N PRO A 14 11.98 -2.42 0.54
CA PRO A 14 11.73 -3.41 -0.49
C PRO A 14 10.85 -2.87 -1.61
N HIS A 15 10.97 -3.47 -2.80
CA HIS A 15 9.98 -3.29 -3.86
C HIS A 15 8.79 -4.21 -3.61
N LEU A 16 7.63 -3.62 -3.31
CA LEU A 16 6.41 -4.38 -3.04
C LEU A 16 5.68 -4.73 -4.34
N VAL A 17 5.14 -5.95 -4.40
CA VAL A 17 4.29 -6.41 -5.50
C VAL A 17 3.04 -5.53 -5.57
N GLY A 18 2.57 -5.25 -6.78
CA GLY A 18 1.41 -4.37 -7.02
C GLY A 18 1.73 -2.88 -7.04
N SER A 19 2.97 -2.46 -6.72
CA SER A 19 3.39 -1.06 -6.91
C SER A 19 3.39 -0.68 -8.39
N SER A 20 2.95 0.55 -8.71
CA SER A 20 2.69 0.97 -10.09
C SER A 20 2.88 2.46 -10.31
N ILE A 21 3.51 2.84 -11.42
CA ILE A 21 3.65 4.24 -11.87
C ILE A 21 2.27 4.85 -12.13
N VAL A 22 1.40 4.13 -12.86
CA VAL A 22 0.01 4.57 -13.14
C VAL A 22 -0.82 4.67 -11.85
N GLY A 23 -0.51 3.84 -10.84
CA GLY A 23 -1.13 3.93 -9.53
C GLY A 23 -0.79 5.23 -8.80
N VAL A 24 0.47 5.66 -8.85
CA VAL A 24 0.94 6.90 -8.22
C VAL A 24 0.23 8.13 -8.78
N GLU A 25 -0.06 8.16 -10.09
CA GLU A 25 -0.80 9.25 -10.73
C GLU A 25 -2.22 9.44 -10.16
N LYS A 26 -2.83 8.38 -9.59
CA LYS A 26 -4.14 8.43 -8.93
C LYS A 26 -4.09 8.96 -7.49
N GLY A 27 -2.89 9.18 -6.93
CA GLY A 27 -2.67 9.61 -5.55
C GLY A 27 -2.72 8.45 -4.54
N GLY A 28 -3.77 7.63 -4.58
CA GLY A 28 -3.89 6.40 -3.78
C GLY A 28 -4.44 5.25 -4.63
N TYR A 29 -3.94 4.04 -4.39
CA TYR A 29 -4.32 2.86 -5.17
C TYR A 29 -4.16 1.56 -4.36
N ILE A 30 -4.86 0.53 -4.81
CA ILE A 30 -4.84 -0.81 -4.21
C ILE A 30 -3.62 -1.57 -4.75
N ILE A 31 -2.76 -2.06 -3.84
CA ILE A 31 -1.62 -2.93 -4.19
C ILE A 31 -1.92 -4.42 -3.98
N SER A 32 -2.89 -4.74 -3.14
CA SER A 32 -3.36 -6.11 -2.87
C SER A 32 -4.80 -6.07 -2.37
N ASP A 33 -5.62 -7.02 -2.83
CA ASP A 33 -7.00 -7.18 -2.41
C ASP A 33 -7.34 -8.67 -2.22
N ASN A 34 -8.20 -8.96 -1.26
CA ASN A 34 -8.85 -10.26 -1.04
C ASN A 34 -10.33 -10.10 -0.70
N SER A 35 -10.91 -8.91 -0.97
CA SER A 35 -12.29 -8.61 -0.65
C SER A 35 -13.25 -9.50 -1.43
N PHE A 36 -14.33 -9.92 -0.77
CA PHE A 36 -15.45 -10.57 -1.43
C PHE A 36 -16.52 -9.53 -1.77
N GLY A 37 -16.99 -9.52 -3.01
CA GLY A 37 -18.01 -8.57 -3.45
C GLY A 37 -17.59 -7.10 -3.33
N ASN A 38 -16.30 -6.78 -3.47
CA ASN A 38 -15.72 -5.44 -3.31
C ASN A 38 -15.95 -4.82 -1.92
N LYS A 39 -16.13 -5.64 -0.88
CA LYS A 39 -16.32 -5.20 0.50
C LYS A 39 -15.24 -5.81 1.40
N PRO A 40 -14.14 -5.08 1.67
CA PRO A 40 -13.15 -5.53 2.64
C PRO A 40 -13.67 -5.36 4.08
N ASP A 41 -13.27 -6.24 4.98
CA ASP A 41 -13.52 -6.08 6.42
C ASP A 41 -12.65 -4.97 7.02
N VAL A 42 -11.45 -4.77 6.47
CA VAL A 42 -10.49 -3.76 6.88
C VAL A 42 -9.68 -3.25 5.69
N ILE A 43 -9.36 -1.95 5.70
CA ILE A 43 -8.46 -1.33 4.71
C ILE A 43 -7.22 -0.85 5.46
N LEU A 44 -6.05 -1.33 5.04
CA LEU A 44 -4.77 -0.83 5.50
C LEU A 44 -4.21 0.16 4.50
N ILE A 45 -3.88 1.37 4.96
CA ILE A 45 -3.32 2.43 4.14
C ILE A 45 -1.94 2.78 4.71
N GLY A 46 -0.92 2.67 3.88
CA GLY A 46 0.45 3.03 4.23
C GLY A 46 1.07 3.91 3.15
N THR A 47 2.07 4.70 3.53
CA THR A 47 2.86 5.50 2.58
C THR A 47 4.34 5.28 2.85
N SER A 48 5.16 5.25 1.80
CA SER A 48 6.61 5.06 1.93
C SER A 48 6.97 3.83 2.78
N SER A 49 7.79 3.99 3.83
CA SER A 49 8.21 2.90 4.72
C SER A 49 7.06 2.21 5.47
N ASP A 50 6.00 2.95 5.79
CA ASP A 50 4.86 2.40 6.52
C ASP A 50 4.02 1.46 5.64
N LEU A 51 4.19 1.52 4.31
CA LEU A 51 3.56 0.58 3.38
C LEU A 51 4.09 -0.84 3.57
N GLU A 52 5.38 -1.02 3.90
CA GLU A 52 5.93 -2.34 4.21
C GLU A 52 5.33 -2.92 5.50
N ILE A 53 5.13 -2.07 6.51
CA ILE A 53 4.46 -2.47 7.76
C ILE A 53 3.02 -2.88 7.49
N SER A 54 2.32 -2.10 6.65
CA SER A 54 0.94 -2.40 6.22
C SER A 54 0.85 -3.73 5.48
N GLU A 55 1.82 -4.03 4.61
CA GLU A 55 1.87 -5.30 3.87
C GLU A 55 2.09 -6.51 4.80
N LYS A 56 2.98 -6.37 5.80
CA LYS A 56 3.17 -7.42 6.82
C LYS A 56 1.92 -7.64 7.66
N ALA A 57 1.27 -6.56 8.09
CA ALA A 57 0.01 -6.62 8.84
C ALA A 57 -1.11 -7.28 8.01
N ARG A 58 -1.20 -6.96 6.71
CA ARG A 58 -2.15 -7.59 5.78
C ARG A 58 -1.98 -9.10 5.74
N ILE A 59 -0.75 -9.61 5.70
CA ILE A 59 -0.47 -11.05 5.70
C ILE A 59 -0.93 -11.68 7.02
N ALA A 60 -0.59 -11.07 8.15
CA ALA A 60 -1.00 -11.57 9.47
C ALA A 60 -2.54 -11.64 9.60
N LEU A 61 -3.24 -10.55 9.23
CA LEU A 61 -4.70 -10.49 9.30
C LEU A 61 -5.38 -11.53 8.40
N ARG A 62 -4.86 -11.75 7.18
CA ARG A 62 -5.40 -12.80 6.29
C ARG A 62 -5.22 -14.20 6.85
N ASN A 63 -4.11 -14.47 7.54
CA ASN A 63 -3.90 -15.76 8.21
C ASN A 63 -4.88 -15.98 9.37
N GLU A 64 -5.43 -14.90 9.93
CA GLU A 64 -6.51 -14.91 10.93
C GLU A 64 -7.91 -14.93 10.30
N GLY A 65 -8.01 -15.04 8.97
CA GLY A 65 -9.27 -15.10 8.24
C GLY A 65 -9.93 -13.74 7.98
N LYS A 66 -9.15 -12.66 7.96
CA LYS A 66 -9.59 -11.31 7.57
C LYS A 66 -9.29 -10.98 6.10
#